data_AF-V5GL27-F1
#
_entry.id   AF-V5GL27-F1
#
_cell.length_a   1.000
_cell.length_b   1.000
_cell.length_c   1.000
_cell.angle_alpha   90.00
_cell.angle_beta   90.00
_cell.angle_gamma   90.00
#
_symmetry.space_group_name_H-M   'P 1'
#
loop_
_entity.id
_entity.type
_entity.pdbx_description
1 polymer ?
#
loop_
_entity_poly.entity_id
_entity_poly.type
_entity_poly.pdbx_seq_one_letter_code
_entity_poly.pdbx_strand_id
1 'polypeptide(L)'
;RNDVIVPKKAFHGKEVEAPPGYVQLLINKIVNNIRIYCNNVILKYVEEDIVLSMNVKHLKFESANEKWEPAYIDLSPAQVILRKVITVNDLTLCLDKRNASGKIEVYQEPMLYRCSMTMHLLRNYHSATASKASTTRLDILCNNMEFSMTEQQIPMLFRLLMLLYALQQKHLKPEKGTTSDNANTPSDVRGKFV
;
A
#
# COMPACT_ATOMS: atom_id res chain seq x y z
N ARG A 1 -63.29 33.81 -2.46
CA ARG A 1 -62.44 32.60 -2.43
C ARG A 1 -61.76 32.56 -3.80
N ASN A 2 -60.65 33.27 -3.94
CA ASN A 2 -59.92 33.43 -5.20
C ASN A 2 -58.57 32.75 -5.00
N ASP A 3 -58.39 31.60 -5.66
CA ASP A 3 -57.15 30.84 -5.61
C ASP A 3 -56.11 31.52 -6.51
N VAL A 4 -55.11 32.14 -5.87
CA VAL A 4 -53.93 32.66 -6.56
C VAL A 4 -53.05 31.48 -6.94
N ILE A 5 -53.03 31.13 -8.22
CA ILE A 5 -52.14 30.12 -8.77
C ILE A 5 -50.72 30.73 -8.83
N VAL A 6 -49.88 30.37 -7.86
CA VAL A 6 -48.44 30.67 -7.88
C VAL A 6 -47.74 29.67 -8.81
N PRO A 7 -47.01 30.09 -9.86
CA PRO A 7 -46.28 29.14 -10.68
C PRO A 7 -45.07 28.61 -9.90
N LYS A 8 -45.09 27.30 -9.59
CA LYS A 8 -43.92 26.58 -9.07
C LYS A 8 -42.82 26.59 -10.14
N LYS A 9 -41.80 27.44 -9.96
CA LYS A 9 -40.54 27.31 -10.69
C LYS A 9 -39.89 25.99 -10.30
N ALA A 10 -39.93 25.02 -11.21
CA ALA A 10 -39.14 23.80 -11.09
C ALA A 10 -37.65 24.18 -11.12
N PHE A 11 -36.96 24.01 -10.00
CA PHE A 11 -35.52 23.99 -9.94
C PHE A 11 -35.04 22.73 -10.67
N HIS A 12 -34.78 22.85 -11.97
CA HIS A 12 -33.92 21.91 -12.67
C HIS A 12 -32.49 22.17 -12.17
N GLY A 13 -32.09 21.43 -11.13
CA GLY A 13 -30.70 21.34 -10.73
C GLY A 13 -29.91 20.77 -11.91
N LYS A 14 -29.19 21.63 -12.63
CA LYS A 14 -28.15 21.16 -13.54
C LYS A 14 -27.13 20.42 -12.69
N GLU A 15 -27.00 19.12 -12.88
CA GLU A 15 -25.80 18.40 -12.47
C GLU A 15 -24.64 19.01 -13.28
N VAL A 16 -23.94 19.93 -12.64
CA VAL A 16 -22.69 20.47 -13.17
C VAL A 16 -21.67 19.35 -12.96
N GLU A 17 -21.51 18.49 -13.96
CA GLU A 17 -20.39 17.55 -13.99
C GLU A 17 -19.10 18.35 -13.88
N ALA A 18 -18.40 18.15 -12.75
CA ALA A 18 -17.15 18.83 -12.51
C ALA A 18 -16.14 18.40 -13.59
N PRO A 19 -15.32 19.32 -14.14
CA PRO A 19 -14.28 18.98 -15.10
C PRO A 19 -13.40 17.84 -14.55
N PRO A 20 -13.03 16.84 -15.36
CA PRO A 20 -12.31 15.65 -14.88
C PRO A 20 -11.05 15.95 -14.05
N GLY A 21 -10.35 17.05 -14.36
CA GLY A 21 -9.18 17.49 -13.61
C GLY A 21 -9.47 17.97 -12.18
N TYR A 22 -10.65 18.55 -11.91
CA TYR A 22 -11.01 19.02 -10.58
C TYR A 22 -11.20 17.86 -9.60
N VAL A 23 -11.89 16.80 -10.04
CA VAL A 23 -12.11 15.59 -9.23
C VAL A 23 -10.77 14.93 -8.89
N GLN A 24 -9.85 14.85 -9.85
CA GLN A 24 -8.53 14.26 -9.64
C GLN A 24 -7.68 15.07 -8.62
N LEU A 25 -7.73 16.41 -8.70
CA LEU A 25 -7.07 17.28 -7.72
C LEU A 25 -7.65 17.10 -6.31
N LEU A 26 -8.98 16.99 -6.22
CA LEU A 26 -9.66 16.77 -4.95
C LEU A 26 -9.28 15.41 -4.33
N ILE A 27 -9.27 14.34 -5.14
CA ILE A 27 -8.83 13.00 -4.69
C ILE A 27 -7.40 13.05 -4.19
N ASN A 28 -6.49 13.69 -4.93
CA ASN A 28 -5.10 13.84 -4.50
C ASN A 28 -5.01 14.60 -3.18
N LYS A 29 -5.74 15.72 -3.04
CA LYS A 29 -5.75 16.51 -1.80
C LYS A 29 -6.27 15.70 -0.61
N ILE A 30 -7.28 14.86 -0.82
CA ILE A 30 -7.80 13.93 0.19
C ILE A 30 -6.72 12.90 0.55
N VAL A 31 -6.26 12.10 -0.41
CA VAL A 31 -5.31 11.00 -0.18
C VAL A 31 -4.05 11.47 0.55
N ASN A 32 -3.53 12.64 0.18
CA ASN A 32 -2.33 13.19 0.78
C ASN A 32 -2.54 13.67 2.23
N ASN A 33 -3.78 13.93 2.65
CA ASN A 33 -4.13 14.37 4.00
C ASN A 33 -4.90 13.34 4.82
N ILE A 34 -5.15 12.13 4.28
CA ILE A 34 -5.76 11.05 5.04
C ILE A 34 -4.92 10.77 6.30
N ARG A 35 -5.63 10.70 7.42
CA ARG A 35 -5.13 10.21 8.70
C ARG A 35 -5.78 8.87 9.01
N ILE A 36 -4.98 7.90 9.42
CA ILE A 36 -5.45 6.56 9.76
C ILE A 36 -5.04 6.28 11.21
N TYR A 37 -6.01 5.88 12.01
CA TYR A 37 -5.79 5.44 13.39
C TYR A 37 -6.37 4.04 13.53
N CYS A 38 -5.52 3.08 13.83
CA CYS A 38 -5.94 1.72 14.09
C CYS A 38 -5.58 1.36 15.53
N ASN A 39 -6.55 0.86 16.27
CA ASN A 39 -6.37 0.42 17.65
C ASN A 39 -6.53 -1.10 17.70
N ASN A 40 -5.66 -1.76 18.46
CA ASN A 40 -5.68 -3.21 18.70
C ASN A 40 -5.70 -4.03 17.39
N VAL A 41 -4.76 -3.74 16.50
CA VAL A 41 -4.61 -4.45 15.23
C VAL A 41 -3.94 -5.79 15.47
N ILE A 42 -4.57 -6.86 15.01
CA ILE A 42 -3.97 -8.18 14.96
C ILE A 42 -3.97 -8.62 13.50
N LEU A 43 -2.77 -8.80 12.94
CA LEU A 43 -2.55 -9.36 11.62
C LEU A 43 -1.98 -10.77 11.80
N LYS A 44 -2.55 -11.74 11.09
CA LYS A 44 -2.08 -13.12 11.07
C LYS A 44 -1.96 -13.60 9.64
N TYR A 45 -0.77 -14.05 9.27
CA TYR A 45 -0.48 -14.67 7.99
C TYR A 45 -0.13 -16.13 8.23
N VAL A 46 -0.67 -17.02 7.39
CA VAL A 46 -0.52 -18.47 7.54
C VAL A 46 -0.13 -19.04 6.19
N GLU A 47 1.04 -19.69 6.14
CA GLU A 47 1.63 -20.25 4.92
C GLU A 47 2.17 -21.64 5.22
N GLU A 48 1.60 -22.69 4.62
CA GLU A 48 1.94 -24.09 4.90
C GLU A 48 1.97 -24.38 6.41
N ASP A 49 3.14 -24.58 7.02
CA ASP A 49 3.38 -24.79 8.45
C ASP A 49 3.83 -23.53 9.22
N ILE A 50 3.95 -22.37 8.57
CA ILE A 50 4.36 -21.10 9.20
C ILE A 50 3.14 -20.26 9.58
N VAL A 51 3.19 -19.67 10.76
CA VAL A 51 2.26 -18.64 11.24
C VAL A 51 3.05 -17.40 11.63
N LEU A 52 2.93 -16.34 10.84
CA LEU A 52 3.44 -15.01 11.19
C LEU A 52 2.29 -14.23 11.83
N SER A 53 2.51 -13.66 13.00
CA SER A 53 1.54 -12.79 13.65
C SER A 53 2.14 -11.48 14.11
N MET A 54 1.34 -10.44 13.98
CA MET A 54 1.68 -9.08 14.37
C MET A 54 0.53 -8.53 15.21
N ASN A 55 0.85 -8.07 16.41
CA ASN A 55 -0.08 -7.37 17.29
C ASN A 55 0.41 -5.93 17.48
N VAL A 56 -0.46 -4.95 17.30
CA VAL A 56 -0.17 -3.54 17.49
C VAL A 56 -1.28 -2.90 18.29
N LYS A 57 -0.95 -2.30 19.44
CA LYS A 57 -1.95 -1.62 20.26
C LYS A 57 -2.44 -0.33 19.61
N HIS A 58 -1.53 0.48 19.07
CA HIS A 58 -1.90 1.70 18.34
C HIS A 58 -1.01 1.88 17.12
N LEU A 59 -1.64 2.07 15.96
CA LEU A 59 -1.01 2.48 14.71
C LEU A 59 -1.60 3.83 14.32
N LYS A 60 -0.75 4.83 14.11
CA LYS A 60 -1.12 6.14 13.57
C LYS A 60 -0.40 6.36 12.26
N PHE A 61 -1.10 6.91 11.28
CA PHE A 61 -0.54 7.36 10.02
C PHE A 61 -1.11 8.74 9.73
N GLU A 62 -0.26 9.76 9.72
CA GLU A 62 -0.69 11.16 9.62
C GLU A 62 0.18 11.93 8.62
N SER A 63 -0.39 12.95 7.98
CA SER A 63 0.37 13.95 7.24
C SER A 63 1.14 14.85 8.19
N ALA A 64 2.34 15.28 7.79
CA ALA A 64 3.21 16.08 8.65
C ALA A 64 3.83 17.28 7.92
N ASN A 65 4.18 18.31 8.68
CA ASN A 65 4.92 19.47 8.17
C ASN A 65 6.43 19.19 8.08
N GLU A 66 7.22 20.21 7.74
CA GLU A 66 8.69 20.11 7.66
C GLU A 66 9.37 19.77 8.98
N LYS A 67 8.72 20.04 10.11
CA LYS A 67 9.17 19.74 11.47
C LYS A 67 8.73 18.35 11.97
N TRP A 68 8.10 17.54 11.10
CA TRP A 68 7.52 16.23 11.46
C TRP A 68 6.37 16.31 12.48
N GLU A 69 5.67 17.44 12.53
CA GLU A 69 4.47 17.59 13.36
C GLU A 69 3.22 17.32 12.52
N PRO A 70 2.18 16.66 13.08
CA PRO A 70 0.95 16.40 12.35
C PRO A 70 0.28 17.69 11.84
N ALA A 71 0.14 17.81 10.53
CA ALA A 71 -0.36 19.01 9.90
C ALA A 71 -1.10 18.71 8.61
N TYR A 72 -2.00 19.61 8.21
CA TYR A 72 -2.60 19.59 6.89
C TYR A 72 -1.58 20.10 5.87
N ILE A 73 -1.37 19.35 4.79
CA ILE A 73 -0.49 19.71 3.69
C ILE A 73 -1.36 20.20 2.54
N ASP A 74 -1.23 21.48 2.19
CA ASP A 74 -1.78 21.99 0.94
C ASP A 74 -0.73 21.83 -0.16
N LEU A 75 -0.99 20.95 -1.12
CA LEU A 75 -0.06 20.70 -2.21
C LEU A 75 -0.16 21.83 -3.22
N SER A 76 0.84 22.70 -3.22
CA SER A 76 1.03 23.62 -4.34
C SER A 76 1.63 22.86 -5.54
N PRO A 77 1.37 23.29 -6.78
CA PRO A 77 2.00 22.70 -7.97
C PRO A 77 3.54 22.73 -7.95
N ALA A 78 4.13 23.58 -7.10
CA ALA A 78 5.56 23.72 -6.90
C ALA A 78 6.14 22.84 -5.77
N GLN A 79 5.32 22.43 -4.79
CA GLN A 79 5.77 21.60 -3.67
C GLN A 79 5.38 20.14 -3.90
N VAL A 80 6.35 19.38 -4.37
CA VAL A 80 6.17 17.98 -4.72
C VAL A 80 6.70 17.04 -3.63
N ILE A 81 6.70 17.50 -2.38
CA ILE A 81 7.23 16.80 -1.22
C ILE A 81 6.08 16.41 -0.31
N LEU A 82 5.91 15.11 -0.08
CA LEU A 82 4.93 14.56 0.85
C LEU A 82 5.66 14.04 2.08
N ARG A 83 5.16 14.43 3.26
CA ARG A 83 5.65 13.96 4.56
C ARG A 83 4.54 13.23 5.29
N LYS A 84 4.84 12.03 5.77
CA LYS A 84 3.97 11.22 6.61
C LYS A 84 4.72 10.83 7.88
N VAL A 85 4.05 10.93 9.03
CA VAL A 85 4.53 10.38 10.30
C VAL A 85 3.71 9.13 10.59
N ILE A 86 4.41 8.03 10.86
CA ILE A 86 3.81 6.75 11.20
C ILE A 86 4.26 6.43 12.62
N THR A 87 3.31 6.25 13.54
CA THR A 87 3.63 5.89 14.92
C THR A 87 3.06 4.51 15.19
N VAL A 88 3.93 3.59 15.61
CA VAL A 88 3.56 2.23 15.99
C VAL A 88 3.89 2.06 17.46
N ASN A 89 2.86 1.83 18.28
CA ASN A 89 3.02 1.63 19.71
C ASN A 89 2.67 0.18 20.08
N ASP A 90 3.53 -0.42 20.90
CA ASP A 90 3.33 -1.75 21.46
C ASP A 90 3.15 -2.81 20.36
N LEU A 91 4.14 -2.86 19.46
CA LEU A 91 4.27 -3.85 18.39
C LEU A 91 4.90 -5.13 18.94
N THR A 92 4.19 -6.25 18.79
CA THR A 92 4.72 -7.59 19.03
C THR A 92 4.64 -8.40 17.74
N LEU A 93 5.77 -9.01 17.36
CA LEU A 93 5.89 -9.89 16.20
C LEU A 93 6.23 -11.30 16.66
N CYS A 94 5.44 -12.29 16.25
CA CYS A 94 5.70 -13.70 16.53
C CYS A 94 5.77 -14.50 15.24
N LEU A 95 6.68 -15.47 15.20
CA LEU A 95 6.83 -16.42 14.12
C LEU A 95 6.81 -17.83 14.70
N ASP A 96 5.72 -18.54 14.43
CA ASP A 96 5.43 -19.84 15.00
C ASP A 96 5.30 -20.91 13.91
N LYS A 97 5.56 -22.15 14.29
CA LYS A 97 5.30 -23.32 13.45
C LYS A 97 4.02 -24.00 13.88
N ARG A 98 3.15 -24.34 12.93
CA ARG A 98 1.97 -25.19 13.15
C ARG A 98 2.22 -26.60 12.62
N ASN A 99 1.58 -27.57 13.27
CA ASN A 99 1.62 -28.97 12.86
C ASN A 99 0.66 -29.26 11.69
N ALA A 100 0.61 -30.51 11.23
CA ALA A 100 -0.28 -30.96 10.16
C ALA A 100 -1.79 -30.79 10.50
N SER A 101 -2.14 -30.71 11.79
CA SER A 101 -3.52 -30.41 12.24
C SER A 101 -3.86 -28.92 12.22
N GLY A 102 -2.91 -28.07 11.83
CA GLY A 102 -3.07 -26.62 11.75
C GLY A 102 -2.92 -25.88 13.08
N LYS A 103 -2.52 -26.57 14.16
CA LYS A 103 -2.34 -26.01 15.51
C LYS A 103 -0.87 -25.69 15.78
N ILE A 104 -0.62 -24.60 16.51
CA ILE A 104 0.71 -24.29 17.04
C ILE A 104 0.87 -25.14 18.31
N GLU A 105 1.81 -26.08 18.29
CA GLU A 105 2.08 -26.95 19.45
C GLU A 105 2.94 -26.23 20.49
N VAL A 106 3.93 -25.47 20.02
CA VAL A 106 4.87 -24.72 20.86
C VAL A 106 4.99 -23.31 20.31
N TYR A 107 4.56 -22.34 21.12
CA TYR A 107 4.77 -20.92 20.84
C TYR A 107 6.24 -20.57 21.03
N GLN A 108 6.81 -19.91 20.04
CA GLN A 108 8.19 -19.43 20.09
C GLN A 108 8.25 -18.08 20.82
N GLU A 109 9.46 -17.71 21.23
CA GLU A 109 9.69 -16.36 21.74
C GLU A 109 9.38 -15.32 20.63
N PRO A 110 8.72 -14.19 20.97
CA PRO A 110 8.46 -13.13 19.99
C PRO A 110 9.75 -12.61 19.39
N MET A 111 9.76 -12.44 18.07
CA MET A 111 10.91 -11.88 17.37
C MET A 111 11.14 -10.41 17.74
N LEU A 112 10.06 -9.71 18.06
CA LEU A 112 10.09 -8.33 18.53
C LEU A 112 8.98 -8.22 19.57
N TYR A 113 9.31 -7.79 20.79
CA TYR A 113 8.35 -7.73 21.88
C TYR A 113 8.05 -6.29 22.30
N ARG A 114 6.76 -5.89 22.22
CA ARG A 114 6.22 -4.60 22.69
C ARG A 114 7.02 -3.38 22.22
N CYS A 115 7.62 -3.45 21.03
CA CYS A 115 8.45 -2.40 20.47
C CYS A 115 7.59 -1.19 20.08
N SER A 116 8.09 0.01 20.35
CA SER A 116 7.42 1.25 19.96
C SER A 116 8.35 2.13 19.17
N MET A 117 7.90 2.57 18.00
CA MET A 117 8.72 3.31 17.05
C MET A 117 7.90 4.39 16.35
N THR A 118 8.59 5.44 15.93
CA THR A 118 8.04 6.47 15.03
C THR A 118 8.85 6.46 13.75
N MET A 119 8.16 6.50 12.61
CA MET A 119 8.75 6.46 11.29
C MET A 119 8.38 7.74 10.54
N HIS A 120 9.38 8.35 9.93
CA HIS A 120 9.27 9.57 9.14
C HIS A 120 9.41 9.20 7.66
N LEU A 121 8.30 9.23 6.93
CA LEU A 121 8.25 8.92 5.51
C LEU A 121 8.24 10.22 4.70
N LEU A 122 9.29 10.44 3.91
CA LEU A 122 9.40 11.51 2.94
C LEU A 122 9.29 10.93 1.54
N ARG A 123 8.38 11.46 0.72
CA ARG A 123 8.33 11.17 -0.72
C ARG A 123 8.47 12.45 -1.51
N ASN A 124 9.48 12.51 -2.36
CA ASN A 124 9.63 13.56 -3.35
C ASN A 124 9.10 13.03 -4.68
N TYR A 125 8.29 13.81 -5.38
CA TYR A 125 7.94 13.54 -6.77
C TYR A 125 8.55 14.60 -7.67
N HIS A 126 8.69 14.28 -8.96
CA HIS A 126 9.24 15.22 -9.93
C HIS A 126 8.23 16.29 -10.36
N SER A 127 6.93 15.96 -10.30
CA SER A 127 5.82 16.85 -10.63
C SER A 127 4.59 16.49 -9.80
N ALA A 128 3.70 17.45 -9.55
CA ALA A 128 2.43 17.24 -8.86
C ALA A 128 1.49 16.23 -9.57
N THR A 129 1.72 15.97 -10.86
CA THR A 129 0.97 14.99 -11.66
C THR A 129 1.65 13.63 -11.74
N ALA A 130 2.86 13.47 -11.20
CA ALA A 130 3.60 12.22 -11.27
C ALA A 130 2.99 11.17 -10.32
N SER A 131 2.65 10.00 -10.84
CA SER A 131 2.14 8.87 -10.04
C SER A 131 3.22 8.17 -9.22
N LYS A 132 4.49 8.31 -9.62
CA LYS A 132 5.65 7.66 -8.99
C LYS A 132 6.57 8.70 -8.35
N ALA A 133 6.94 8.45 -7.09
CA ALA A 133 7.91 9.26 -6.38
C ALA A 133 9.30 9.09 -7.00
N SER A 134 10.04 10.19 -7.16
CA SER A 134 11.44 10.19 -7.60
C SER A 134 12.37 9.72 -6.49
N THR A 135 12.05 10.05 -5.24
CA THR A 135 12.82 9.62 -4.07
C THR A 135 11.87 9.30 -2.92
N THR A 136 12.10 8.17 -2.26
CA THR A 136 11.41 7.80 -1.01
C THR A 136 12.47 7.62 0.07
N ARG A 137 12.33 8.35 1.17
CA ARG A 137 13.17 8.24 2.36
C ARG A 137 12.30 7.84 3.55
N LEU A 138 12.80 6.89 4.33
CA LEU A 138 12.15 6.39 5.53
C LEU A 138 13.16 6.44 6.67
N ASP A 139 12.96 7.35 7.63
CA ASP A 139 13.73 7.36 8.86
C ASP A 139 12.94 6.64 9.95
N ILE A 140 13.58 5.75 10.71
CA ILE A 140 12.95 4.99 11.80
C ILE A 140 13.61 5.41 13.10
N LEU A 141 12.81 5.96 14.02
CA LEU A 141 13.24 6.34 15.36
C LEU A 141 12.62 5.38 16.36
N CYS A 142 13.47 4.63 17.05
CA CYS A 142 13.08 3.63 18.03
C CYS A 142 14.00 3.74 19.25
N ASN A 143 13.42 3.85 20.45
CA ASN A 143 14.20 4.02 21.68
C ASN A 143 14.87 2.72 22.13
N ASN A 144 14.11 1.62 22.10
CA ASN A 144 14.60 0.30 22.41
C ASN A 144 14.02 -0.68 21.39
N MET A 145 14.90 -1.43 20.74
CA MET A 145 14.55 -2.47 19.79
C MET A 145 15.37 -3.71 20.14
N GLU A 146 14.72 -4.68 20.75
CA GLU A 146 15.29 -5.98 21.01
C GLU A 146 14.68 -6.98 20.02
N PHE A 147 15.51 -7.41 19.09
CA PHE A 147 15.13 -8.42 18.10
C PHE A 147 15.80 -9.74 18.47
N SER A 148 14.99 -10.76 18.70
CA SER A 148 15.44 -12.11 19.04
C SER A 148 14.93 -13.10 18.00
N MET A 149 15.63 -14.22 17.82
CA MET A 149 15.17 -15.27 16.93
C MET A 149 15.76 -16.62 17.35
N THR A 150 14.92 -17.64 17.43
CA THR A 150 15.35 -19.02 17.72
C THR A 150 15.88 -19.70 16.46
N GLU A 151 16.67 -20.77 16.64
CA GLU A 151 17.17 -21.60 15.52
C GLU A 151 16.03 -22.12 14.62
N GLN A 152 14.87 -22.44 15.22
CA GLN A 152 13.69 -22.88 14.49
C GLN A 152 13.06 -21.75 13.66
N GLN A 153 13.15 -20.49 14.10
CA GLN A 153 12.56 -19.33 13.43
C GLN A 153 13.39 -18.86 12.23
N ILE A 154 14.70 -19.05 12.24
CA ILE A 154 15.60 -18.67 11.13
C ILE A 154 15.15 -19.26 9.78
N PRO A 155 14.96 -20.58 9.61
CA PRO A 155 14.53 -21.14 8.32
C PRO A 155 13.12 -20.68 7.93
N MET A 156 12.23 -20.47 8.91
CA MET A 156 10.89 -19.93 8.65
C MET A 156 10.97 -18.51 8.06
N LEU A 157 11.82 -17.65 8.64
CA LEU A 157 12.05 -16.30 8.14
C LEU A 157 12.60 -16.33 6.70
N PHE A 158 13.60 -17.17 6.42
CA PHE A 158 14.15 -17.30 5.07
C PHE A 158 13.10 -17.73 4.05
N ARG A 159 12.21 -18.67 4.40
CA ARG A 159 11.12 -19.07 3.49
C ARG A 159 10.18 -17.91 3.19
N LEU A 160 9.84 -17.08 4.20
CA LEU A 160 9.04 -15.88 4.00
C LEU A 160 9.75 -14.84 3.13
N LEU A 161 11.06 -14.65 3.30
CA LEU A 161 11.86 -13.75 2.45
C LEU A 161 11.91 -14.22 0.99
N MET A 162 12.08 -15.53 0.77
CA MET A 162 12.05 -16.13 -0.57
C MET A 162 10.68 -15.97 -1.23
N LEU A 163 9.60 -16.16 -0.47
CA LEU A 163 8.24 -15.91 -0.94
C LEU A 163 8.06 -14.44 -1.33
N LEU A 164 8.51 -13.50 -0.49
CA LEU A 164 8.43 -12.07 -0.78
C LEU A 164 9.20 -11.71 -2.06
N TYR A 165 10.41 -12.27 -2.23
CA TYR A 165 11.21 -12.07 -3.44
C TYR A 165 10.52 -12.62 -4.70
N ALA A 166 9.93 -13.82 -4.62
CA ALA A 166 9.17 -14.40 -5.71
C ALA A 166 7.94 -13.56 -6.09
N LEU A 167 7.24 -12.99 -5.10
CA LEU A 167 6.10 -12.09 -5.32
C LEU A 167 6.53 -10.78 -5.99
N GLN A 168 7.67 -10.21 -5.58
CA GLN A 168 8.22 -9.02 -6.23
C GLN A 168 8.53 -9.29 -7.71
N GLN A 169 9.15 -10.42 -8.05
CA GLN A 169 9.44 -10.75 -9.45
C GLN A 169 8.17 -10.96 -10.29
N LYS A 170 7.13 -11.60 -9.72
CA LYS A 170 5.85 -11.78 -10.42
C LYS A 170 5.14 -10.45 -10.67
N HIS A 171 5.19 -9.51 -9.73
CA HIS A 171 4.68 -8.15 -9.96
C HIS A 171 5.52 -7.34 -10.96
N LEU A 172 6.81 -7.67 -11.14
CA LEU A 172 7.72 -6.98 -12.05
C LEU A 172 7.75 -7.56 -13.47
N LYS A 173 7.26 -8.78 -13.69
CA LYS A 173 6.98 -9.31 -15.03
C LYS A 173 5.50 -9.09 -15.35
N PRO A 174 5.10 -7.97 -15.97
CA PRO A 174 3.84 -7.96 -16.68
C PRO A 174 3.89 -9.10 -17.69
N GLU A 175 2.87 -9.95 -17.65
CA GLU A 175 2.69 -11.08 -18.55
C GLU A 175 2.90 -10.59 -19.99
N LYS A 176 4.05 -10.94 -20.60
CA LYS A 176 4.23 -10.77 -22.03
C LYS A 176 3.32 -11.81 -22.66
N GLY A 177 2.10 -11.39 -23.00
CA GLY A 177 1.19 -12.14 -23.86
C GLY A 177 1.99 -12.66 -25.05
N THR A 178 2.13 -13.97 -25.13
CA THR A 178 2.76 -14.64 -26.26
C THR A 178 1.68 -14.72 -27.33
N THR A 179 1.60 -13.70 -28.20
CA THR A 179 0.88 -13.85 -29.48
C THR A 179 1.76 -14.69 -30.38
N SER A 180 1.61 -16.01 -30.29
CA SER A 180 2.05 -16.93 -31.33
C SER A 180 1.00 -16.91 -32.44
N ASP A 181 1.10 -15.93 -33.34
CA ASP A 181 0.36 -15.94 -34.59
C ASP A 181 1.05 -16.89 -35.58
N ASN A 182 0.42 -18.05 -35.76
CA ASN A 182 0.67 -18.98 -36.85
C ASN A 182 0.45 -18.29 -38.19
N ALA A 183 1.53 -17.94 -38.89
CA ALA A 183 1.45 -17.64 -40.32
C ALA A 183 1.46 -18.96 -41.11
N ASN A 184 0.26 -19.52 -41.32
CA ASN A 184 0.01 -20.51 -42.37
C ASN A 184 0.32 -19.87 -43.73
N THR A 185 1.32 -20.39 -44.43
CA THR A 185 1.58 -20.09 -45.84
C THR A 185 0.66 -20.96 -46.73
N PRO A 186 -0.12 -20.39 -47.65
CA PRO A 186 -0.71 -21.17 -48.72
C PRO A 186 0.26 -21.25 -49.90
N SER A 187 0.54 -22.49 -50.31
CA SER A 187 1.18 -22.82 -51.58
C SER A 187 0.28 -22.42 -52.75
N ASP A 188 0.76 -21.56 -53.65
CA ASP A 188 0.26 -21.53 -55.02
C ASP A 188 1.42 -21.38 -56.02
N VAL A 189 1.16 -21.91 -57.20
CA VAL A 189 2.07 -22.57 -58.12
C VAL A 189 2.41 -21.63 -59.28
N ARG A 190 3.57 -21.91 -59.90
CA ARG A 190 3.89 -21.71 -61.33
C ARG A 190 4.54 -20.39 -61.80
N GLY A 191 5.86 -20.51 -61.99
CA GLY A 191 6.57 -20.19 -63.24
C GLY A 191 7.12 -18.77 -63.37
N LYS A 192 8.14 -18.46 -64.18
CA LYS A 192 9.11 -19.20 -65.00
C LYS A 192 10.03 -18.11 -65.61
N PHE A 193 11.30 -18.41 -65.91
CA PHE A 193 12.27 -17.61 -66.72
C PHE A 193 12.80 -16.30 -66.10
N VAL A 194 14.10 -15.93 -66.16
CA VAL A 194 15.32 -16.35 -66.87
C VAL A 194 16.47 -16.33 -65.87
#